data_AF-A0A7C7MNY6-F1
#
_entry.id   AF-A0A7C7MNY6-F1
#
_cell.length_a   1.000
_cell.length_b   1.000
_cell.length_c   1.000
_cell.angle_alpha   90.00
_cell.angle_beta   90.00
_cell.angle_gamma   90.00
#
_symmetry.space_group_name_H-M   'P 1'
#
loop_
_entity.id
_entity.type
_entity.pdbx_description
1 polymer ?
#
loop_
_entity_poly.entity_id
_entity_poly.type
_entity_poly.pdbx_seq_one_letter_code
_entity_poly.pdbx_strand_id
1 'polypeptide(L)'
;MRIVCTHCQTGYQVDIPEVKPEGIDFKCVKCGQFFLVTPKDIDHDKSGALSNMNAEQTRYSEDDNLNTLVASVVDDLKGYGDRLNNQLGKLSEIGIALSGVTDLTVLLEMI
;
A
#
# COMPACT_ATOMS: atom_id res chain seq x y z
N MET A 1 12.47 -25.05 -1.94
CA MET A 1 10.99 -25.18 -1.93
C MET A 1 10.38 -24.33 -3.05
N ARG A 2 9.10 -24.53 -3.40
CA ARG A 2 8.40 -23.67 -4.37
C ARG A 2 7.26 -22.97 -3.66
N ILE A 3 7.22 -21.65 -3.76
CA ILE A 3 6.10 -20.83 -3.29
C ILE A 3 5.34 -20.29 -4.49
N VAL A 4 4.02 -20.15 -4.37
CA VAL A 4 3.17 -19.62 -5.43
C VAL A 4 2.46 -18.38 -4.90
N CYS A 5 2.55 -17.28 -5.63
CA CYS A 5 1.81 -16.08 -5.29
C CYS A 5 0.31 -16.32 -5.43
N THR A 6 -0.44 -16.10 -4.35
CA THR A 6 -1.91 -16.23 -4.29
C THR A 6 -2.64 -15.27 -5.24
N HIS A 7 -2.02 -14.13 -5.58
CA HIS A 7 -2.65 -13.09 -6.39
C HIS A 7 -2.46 -13.24 -7.91
N CYS A 8 -1.34 -13.83 -8.35
CA CYS A 8 -1.01 -13.92 -9.79
C CYS A 8 -0.46 -15.27 -10.24
N GLN A 9 -0.53 -16.27 -9.35
CA GLN A 9 -0.14 -17.67 -9.56
C GLN A 9 1.30 -17.88 -10.05
N THR A 10 2.17 -16.91 -9.83
CA THR A 10 3.57 -17.00 -10.23
C THR A 10 4.37 -17.77 -9.19
N GLY A 11 5.09 -18.79 -9.64
CA GLY A 11 5.92 -19.65 -8.80
C GLY A 11 7.35 -19.13 -8.66
N TYR A 12 7.90 -19.22 -7.45
CA TYR A 12 9.30 -18.89 -7.15
C TYR A 12 9.98 -20.07 -6.47
N GLN A 13 11.20 -20.37 -6.91
CA GLN A 13 12.07 -21.31 -6.21
C GLN A 13 12.78 -20.52 -5.11
N VAL A 14 12.56 -20.89 -3.85
CA VAL A 14 13.16 -20.20 -2.70
C VAL A 14 13.82 -21.21 -1.78
N ASP A 15 14.91 -20.80 -1.16
CA ASP A 15 15.61 -21.54 -0.11
C ASP A 15 15.37 -20.83 1.21
N ILE A 16 14.30 -21.23 1.91
CA ILE A 16 13.96 -20.69 3.23
C ILE A 16 14.36 -21.72 4.28
N PRO A 17 15.36 -21.44 5.13
CA PRO A 17 15.92 -22.46 6.02
C PRO A 17 15.02 -22.89 7.18
N GLU A 18 14.01 -22.11 7.58
CA GLU A 18 13.03 -22.52 8.61
C GLU A 18 11.84 -21.56 8.61
N VAL A 19 10.64 -22.04 8.28
CA VAL A 19 9.43 -21.21 8.30
C VAL A 19 8.76 -21.38 9.67
N LYS A 20 8.76 -20.32 10.48
CA LYS A 20 8.02 -20.27 11.76
C LYS A 20 6.52 -20.50 11.50
N PRO A 21 5.75 -21.04 12.47
CA PRO A 21 4.31 -21.30 12.30
C PRO A 21 3.50 -20.01 12.05
N GLU A 22 4.07 -18.85 12.36
CA GLU A 22 3.51 -17.52 12.11
C GLU A 22 3.49 -17.14 10.61
N GLY A 23 4.18 -17.90 9.75
CA GLY A 23 4.33 -17.60 8.33
C GLY A 23 5.35 -16.50 8.05
N ILE A 24 5.65 -16.28 6.77
CA ILE A 24 6.57 -15.23 6.31
C ILE A 24 5.87 -14.38 5.26
N ASP A 25 5.87 -13.07 5.43
CA ASP A 25 5.38 -12.14 4.40
C ASP A 25 6.33 -12.12 3.21
N PHE A 26 5.81 -12.48 2.04
CA PHE A 26 6.56 -12.54 0.81
C PHE A 26 6.01 -11.53 -0.20
N LYS A 27 6.88 -10.69 -0.77
CA LYS A 27 6.51 -9.75 -1.83
C LYS A 27 6.66 -10.41 -3.20
N CYS A 28 5.57 -10.52 -3.94
CA CYS A 28 5.60 -11.01 -5.31
C CYS A 28 6.30 -9.99 -6.23
N VAL A 29 7.32 -10.43 -6.97
CA VAL A 29 8.04 -9.57 -7.93
C VAL A 29 7.19 -9.23 -9.14
N LYS A 30 6.32 -10.15 -9.59
CA LYS A 30 5.49 -9.97 -10.79
C LYS A 30 4.36 -8.95 -10.60
N CYS A 31 3.63 -9.00 -9.50
CA CYS A 31 2.46 -8.14 -9.26
C CYS A 31 2.66 -7.11 -8.13
N GLY A 32 3.78 -7.17 -7.41
CA GLY A 32 4.10 -6.25 -6.32
C GLY A 32 3.32 -6.48 -5.02
N GLN A 33 2.38 -7.42 -4.99
CA GLN A 33 1.53 -7.72 -3.83
C GLN A 33 2.26 -8.58 -2.80
N PHE A 34 1.98 -8.32 -1.52
CA PHE A 34 2.46 -9.12 -0.40
C PHE A 34 1.49 -10.27 -0.12
N PHE A 35 2.01 -11.44 0.23
CA PHE A 35 1.22 -12.58 0.64
C PHE A 35 1.96 -13.38 1.72
N LEU A 36 1.21 -13.96 2.64
CA LEU A 36 1.75 -14.79 3.71
C LEU A 36 2.05 -16.20 3.18
N VAL A 37 3.30 -16.64 3.30
CA VAL A 37 3.71 -18.01 3.02
C VAL A 37 3.69 -18.79 4.32
N THR A 38 2.81 -19.79 4.42
CA THR A 38 2.76 -20.68 5.57
C THR A 38 3.39 -22.04 5.24
N PRO A 39 3.81 -22.84 6.24
CA PRO A 39 4.36 -24.17 6.01
C PRO A 39 3.41 -25.14 5.29
N LYS A 40 2.10 -24.86 5.26
CA LYS A 40 1.10 -25.67 4.52
C LYS A 40 1.15 -25.45 3.02
N ASP A 41 1.65 -24.30 2.58
CA ASP A 41 1.81 -23.92 1.17
C ASP A 41 3.16 -24.41 0.60
N ILE A 42 4.00 -24.98 1.47
CA ILE A 42 5.22 -25.68 1.11
C ILE A 42 4.81 -27.09 0.73
N ASP A 43 4.43 -27.28 -0.53
CA ASP A 43 4.17 -28.61 -1.09
C ASP A 43 5.40 -29.50 -0.85
N HIS A 44 5.27 -30.41 0.11
CA HIS A 44 6.08 -31.60 0.20
C HIS A 44 5.65 -32.50 -0.94
N ASP A 45 6.51 -32.58 -1.95
CA ASP A 45 6.40 -33.49 -3.08
C ASP A 45 6.21 -34.94 -2.56
N LYS A 46 4.96 -35.42 -2.51
CA LYS A 46 4.57 -36.83 -2.45
C LYS A 46 3.08 -37.04 -2.77
N SER A 47 2.88 -37.46 -4.02
CA SER A 47 1.75 -38.24 -4.56
C SER A 47 0.70 -38.79 -3.59
N GLY A 48 -0.57 -38.54 -3.89
CA GLY A 48 -1.61 -39.58 -3.85
C GLY A 48 -2.82 -39.34 -2.95
N ALA A 49 -4.00 -39.47 -3.58
CA ALA A 49 -5.33 -39.71 -3.02
C ALA A 49 -6.18 -38.50 -2.57
N LEU A 50 -7.17 -38.21 -3.42
CA LEU A 50 -8.55 -37.80 -3.09
C LEU A 50 -8.87 -37.83 -1.59
N SER A 51 -9.50 -36.77 -1.09
CA SER A 51 -10.95 -36.74 -0.87
C SER A 51 -11.37 -35.46 -0.14
N ASN A 52 -12.61 -35.06 -0.41
CA ASN A 52 -13.49 -34.27 0.45
C ASN A 52 -13.52 -32.76 0.18
N MET A 53 -14.41 -32.45 -0.76
CA MET A 53 -15.26 -31.28 -0.71
C MET A 53 -15.85 -31.14 0.70
N ASN A 54 -15.31 -30.23 1.49
CA ASN A 54 -16.12 -29.49 2.44
C ASN A 54 -15.99 -28.03 2.04
N ALA A 55 -16.96 -27.62 1.23
CA ALA A 55 -17.37 -26.25 1.09
C ALA A 55 -17.95 -25.77 2.44
N GLU A 56 -17.12 -25.67 3.47
CA GLU A 56 -17.33 -24.69 4.53
C GLU A 56 -16.59 -23.44 4.10
N GLN A 57 -17.32 -22.76 3.21
CA GLN A 57 -17.40 -21.33 3.06
C GLN A 57 -17.19 -20.66 4.42
N THR A 58 -15.93 -20.55 4.85
CA THR A 58 -15.58 -19.60 5.89
C THR A 58 -15.63 -18.27 5.16
N ARG A 59 -16.83 -17.68 5.15
CA ARG A 59 -17.02 -16.25 4.94
C ARG A 59 -16.20 -15.54 6.01
N TYR A 60 -14.89 -15.49 5.85
CA TYR A 60 -14.10 -14.49 6.53
C TYR A 60 -14.49 -13.18 5.88
N SER A 61 -15.04 -12.29 6.70
CA SER A 61 -15.50 -10.96 6.34
C SER A 61 -14.35 -10.15 5.70
N GLU A 62 -14.18 -10.25 4.38
CA GLU A 62 -13.10 -9.57 3.64
C GLU A 62 -13.46 -8.11 3.25
N ASP A 63 -14.71 -7.69 3.43
CA ASP A 63 -15.17 -6.37 2.98
C ASP A 63 -15.11 -5.28 4.06
N ASP A 64 -15.26 -5.62 5.36
CA ASP A 64 -15.25 -4.63 6.44
C ASP A 64 -13.85 -4.04 6.71
N ASN A 65 -12.81 -4.88 6.59
CA ASN A 65 -11.42 -4.46 6.79
C ASN A 65 -10.95 -3.56 5.64
N LEU A 66 -11.27 -3.93 4.40
CA LEU A 66 -10.89 -3.13 3.24
C LEU A 66 -11.60 -1.77 3.24
N ASN A 67 -12.89 -1.73 3.58
CA ASN A 67 -13.62 -0.47 3.68
C ASN A 67 -13.05 0.44 4.79
N THR A 68 -12.56 -0.15 5.88
CA THR A 68 -11.86 0.58 6.97
C THR A 68 -10.52 1.14 6.50
N LEU A 69 -9.73 0.36 5.76
CA LEU A 69 -8.45 0.81 5.19
C LEU A 69 -8.65 1.91 4.15
N VAL A 70 -9.64 1.76 3.26
CA VAL A 70 -9.97 2.78 2.25
C VAL A 70 -10.45 4.06 2.93
N ALA A 71 -11.30 3.98 3.96
CA ALA A 71 -11.73 5.13 4.73
C ALA A 71 -10.54 5.85 5.40
N SER A 72 -9.60 5.09 5.98
CA SER A 72 -8.38 5.65 6.58
C SER A 72 -7.51 6.39 5.55
N VAL A 73 -7.27 5.77 4.40
CA VAL A 73 -6.44 6.38 3.34
C VAL A 73 -7.12 7.63 2.76
N VAL A 74 -8.45 7.62 2.62
CA VAL A 74 -9.22 8.80 2.18
C VAL A 74 -9.13 9.94 3.21
N ASP A 75 -9.19 9.62 4.51
CA ASP A 75 -9.03 10.62 5.59
C ASP A 75 -7.62 11.22 5.59
N ASP A 76 -6.59 10.38 5.44
CA ASP A 76 -5.20 10.82 5.31
C ASP A 76 -5.03 11.74 4.08
N LEU A 77 -5.54 11.34 2.91
CA LEU A 77 -5.47 12.15 1.67
C LEU A 77 -6.16 13.50 1.84
N LYS A 78 -7.31 13.52 2.51
CA LYS A 78 -8.05 14.74 2.82
C LYS A 78 -7.24 15.64 3.75
N GLY A 79 -6.66 15.09 4.81
CA GLY A 79 -5.78 15.82 5.73
C GLY A 79 -4.56 16.42 5.03
N TYR A 80 -3.94 15.67 4.11
CA TYR A 80 -2.86 16.19 3.26
C TYR A 80 -3.34 17.33 2.34
N GLY A 81 -4.50 17.18 1.72
CA GLY A 81 -5.12 18.21 0.88
C GLY A 81 -5.39 19.51 1.65
N ASP A 82 -5.98 19.40 2.84
CA ASP A 82 -6.26 20.55 3.70
C ASP A 82 -4.98 21.27 4.13
N ARG A 83 -3.93 20.50 4.45
CA ARG A 83 -2.63 21.06 4.84
C ARG A 83 -1.95 21.78 3.67
N LEU A 84 -2.00 21.20 2.47
CA LEU A 84 -1.46 21.82 1.26
C LEU A 84 -2.22 23.10 0.90
N ASN A 85 -3.54 23.07 0.94
CA ASN A 85 -4.38 24.24 0.66
C ASN A 85 -4.07 25.40 1.61
N ASN A 86 -3.88 25.10 2.90
CA ASN A 86 -3.46 26.09 3.89
C ASN A 86 -2.05 26.65 3.62
N GLN A 87 -1.11 25.83 3.11
CA GLN A 87 0.21 26.31 2.71
C GLN A 87 0.13 27.21 1.48
N LEU A 88 -0.67 26.85 0.48
CA LEU A 88 -0.89 27.66 -0.72
C LEU A 88 -1.55 29.00 -0.38
N GLY A 89 -2.52 29.03 0.54
CA GLY A 89 -3.11 30.27 1.02
C GLY A 89 -2.07 31.23 1.60
N LYS A 90 -1.18 30.73 2.47
CA LYS A 90 -0.08 31.52 3.05
C LYS A 90 0.89 32.02 1.98
N LEU A 91 1.25 31.17 1.01
CA LEU A 91 2.13 31.56 -0.11
C LEU A 91 1.48 32.64 -0.99
N SER A 92 0.16 32.56 -1.22
CA SER A 92 -0.59 33.57 -1.96
C SER A 92 -0.58 34.92 -1.26
N GLU A 93 -0.85 34.96 0.05
CA GLU A 93 -0.78 36.18 0.85
C GLU A 93 0.61 36.81 0.83
N ILE A 94 1.67 35.99 0.90
CA ILE A 94 3.06 36.44 0.77
C ILE A 94 3.32 37.00 -0.63
N GLY A 95 2.84 36.33 -1.68
CA GLY A 95 2.99 36.81 -3.06
C GLY A 95 2.31 38.15 -3.29
N ILE A 96 1.11 38.34 -2.74
CA ILE A 96 0.39 39.63 -2.79
C ILE A 96 1.18 40.70 -2.03
N ALA A 97 1.66 40.41 -0.82
CA ALA A 97 2.46 41.37 -0.05
C ALA A 97 3.76 41.75 -0.77
N LEU A 98 4.46 40.77 -1.37
CA LEU A 98 5.68 40.99 -2.13
C LEU A 98 5.44 41.76 -3.42
N SER A 99 4.30 41.55 -4.12
CA SER A 99 3.96 42.33 -5.31
C SER A 99 3.83 43.82 -5.04
N GLY A 100 3.31 44.19 -3.87
CA GLY A 100 3.26 45.60 -3.44
C GLY A 100 4.64 46.18 -3.12
N VAL A 101 5.58 45.36 -2.61
CA VAL A 101 6.96 45.79 -2.34
C VAL A 101 7.78 45.88 -3.62
N THR A 102 7.57 44.99 -4.60
CA THR A 102 8.24 45.09 -5.90
C THR A 102 7.83 46.37 -6.65
N ASP A 103 6.56 46.77 -6.61
CA ASP A 103 6.12 48.05 -7.20
C ASP A 103 6.80 49.25 -6.52
N LEU A 104 6.92 49.23 -5.19
CA LEU A 104 7.61 50.28 -4.46
C LEU A 104 9.12 50.31 -4.74
N THR A 105 9.76 49.14 -4.86
CA THR A 105 11.19 49.02 -5.17
C THR A 105 11.50 49.57 -6.56
N VAL A 106 10.67 49.25 -7.56
CA VAL A 106 10.78 49.78 -8.92
C VAL A 106 10.55 51.30 -8.96
N LEU A 107 9.60 51.81 -8.16
CA LEU A 107 9.38 53.25 -8.02
C LEU A 107 10.57 54.01 -7.39
N LEU A 108 11.26 53.41 -6.42
CA LEU A 108 12.46 54.00 -5.81
C LEU A 108 13.70 53.93 -6.71
N GLU A 109 13.80 52.97 -7.64
CA GLU A 109 14.90 52.91 -8.62
C GLU A 109 14.80 53.97 -9.73
N MET A 110 13.66 54.65 -9.86
CA MET A 110 13.43 55.70 -10.87
C MET A 110 13.77 57.13 -10.43
N ILE A 111 14.24 57.35 -9.19
CA ILE A 111 14.59 58.67 -8.62
C ILE A 111 16.11 58.78 -8.43
#